data_AF-A0A4R3MP89-F1
#
_entry.id   AF-A0A4R3MP89-F1
#
_cell.length_a   1.000
_cell.length_b   1.000
_cell.length_c   1.000
_cell.angle_alpha   90.00
_cell.angle_beta   90.00
_cell.angle_gamma   90.00
#
_symmetry.space_group_name_H-M   'P 1'
#
loop_
_entity.id
_entity.type
_entity.pdbx_description
1 polymer ?
#
loop_
_entity_poly.entity_id
_entity_poly.type
_entity_poly.pdbx_seq_one_letter_code
_entity_poly.pdbx_strand_id
1 'polypeptide(L)' 'MTDLNLIGVENIRLLLMVLIPVVIIQLGLQIYAIVHLAKRERVKFDKKWIWALIILLLNILGPIIYFIFSEED' A
#
# COMPACT_ATOMS: atom_id res chain seq x y z
N MET A 1 -19.99 34.63 4.19
CA MET A 1 -20.49 33.23 4.27
C MET A 1 -20.13 32.43 3.01
N THR A 2 -20.06 33.04 1.83
CA THR A 2 -19.71 32.40 0.56
C THR A 2 -18.21 32.06 0.44
N ASP A 3 -17.32 32.90 0.97
CA ASP A 3 -15.86 32.70 0.83
C ASP A 3 -15.30 31.54 1.67
N LEU A 4 -15.86 31.33 2.87
CA LEU A 4 -15.42 30.25 3.77
C LEU A 4 -15.74 28.86 3.20
N ASN A 5 -16.90 28.71 2.53
CA ASN A 5 -17.26 27.47 1.84
C ASN A 5 -16.38 27.22 0.62
N LEU A 6 -16.04 28.28 -0.13
CA LEU A 6 -15.20 28.16 -1.32
C LEU A 6 -13.79 27.65 -0.97
N ILE A 7 -13.17 28.23 0.07
CA ILE A 7 -11.85 27.81 0.58
C ILE A 7 -11.89 26.35 1.06
N GLY A 8 -12.97 25.94 1.74
CA GLY A 8 -13.14 24.55 2.19
C GLY A 8 -13.21 23.54 1.05
N VAL A 9 -13.94 23.85 -0.01
CA VAL A 9 -14.09 22.97 -1.19
C VAL A 9 -12.79 22.89 -1.98
N GLU A 10 -12.05 23.99 -2.13
CA GLU A 10 -10.75 24.00 -2.82
C GLU A 10 -9.71 23.14 -2.10
N ASN A 11 -9.62 23.24 -0.78
CA ASN A 11 -8.70 22.42 0.02
C ASN A 11 -8.97 20.92 -0.12
N ILE A 12 -10.25 20.51 -0.15
CA ILE A 12 -10.63 19.11 -0.35
C ILE A 12 -10.26 18.65 -1.77
N ARG A 13 -10.47 19.47 -2.79
CA ARG A 13 -10.09 19.14 -4.17
C ARG A 13 -8.58 18.93 -4.32
N LEU A 14 -7.78 19.81 -3.71
CA LEU A 14 -6.33 19.68 -3.69
C LEU A 14 -5.88 18.40 -2.97
N LEU A 15 -6.49 18.09 -1.82
CA LEU A 15 -6.21 16.85 -1.08
C LEU A 15 -6.53 15.62 -1.94
N LEU A 16 -7.69 15.57 -2.59
CA LEU A 16 -8.09 14.44 -3.44
C LEU A 16 -7.14 14.26 -4.63
N MET A 17 -6.71 15.36 -5.27
CA MET A 17 -5.81 15.32 -6.42
C MET A 17 -4.44 14.74 -6.06
N VAL A 18 -3.94 14.97 -4.85
CA VAL A 18 -2.68 14.39 -4.35
C VAL A 18 -2.89 12.99 -3.77
N LEU A 19 -4.04 12.72 -3.14
CA LEU A 19 -4.33 11.43 -2.51
C LEU A 19 -4.54 10.31 -3.54
N ILE A 20 -5.22 10.59 -4.65
CA ILE A 20 -5.47 9.61 -5.73
C ILE A 20 -4.17 8.94 -6.21
N PRO A 21 -3.13 9.67 -6.66
CA PRO A 21 -1.90 9.03 -7.13
C PRO A 21 -1.16 8.27 -6.03
N VAL A 22 -1.16 8.77 -4.79
CA VAL A 22 -0.57 8.08 -3.64
C VAL A 22 -1.26 6.74 -3.40
N VAL A 23 -2.59 6.71 -3.42
CA VAL A 23 -3.39 5.49 -3.25
C VAL A 23 -3.16 4.51 -4.41
N ILE A 24 -3.04 5.00 -5.65
CA ILE A 24 -2.75 4.14 -6.81
C ILE A 24 -1.38 3.46 -6.64
N ILE A 25 -0.34 4.21 -6.25
CA ILE A 25 1.00 3.65 -6.01
C ILE A 25 0.96 2.64 -4.86
N GLN A 26 0.27 2.98 -3.77
CA GLN A 26 0.12 2.10 -2.61
C GLN A 26 -0.57 0.78 -2.99
N LEU A 27 -1.72 0.84 -3.66
CA LEU A 27 -2.45 -0.34 -4.09
C LEU A 27 -1.65 -1.15 -5.12
N GLY A 28 -0.97 -0.48 -6.05
CA GLY A 28 -0.08 -1.14 -7.02
C GLY A 28 1.05 -1.91 -6.34
N LEU A 29 1.73 -1.30 -5.37
CA LEU A 29 2.78 -1.94 -4.59
C LEU A 29 2.24 -3.11 -3.76
N GLN A 30 1.07 -2.93 -3.15
CA GLN A 30 0.44 -3.96 -2.31
C GLN A 30 0.01 -5.18 -3.14
N ILE A 31 -0.61 -4.96 -4.30
CA ILE A 31 -0.95 -6.02 -5.26
C ILE A 31 0.32 -6.70 -5.76
N TYR A 32 1.34 -5.93 -6.14
CA TYR A 32 2.62 -6.47 -6.61
C TYR A 32 3.27 -7.37 -5.55
N ALA A 33 3.29 -6.96 -4.28
CA ALA A 33 3.80 -7.76 -3.18
C ALA A 33 3.02 -9.07 -2.99
N ILE A 34 1.68 -9.04 -3.04
CA ILE A 34 0.85 -10.25 -2.92
C ILE A 34 1.06 -11.20 -4.11
N VAL A 35 1.10 -10.68 -5.34
CA VAL A 35 1.34 -11.48 -6.54
C VAL A 35 2.74 -12.10 -6.51
N HIS A 36 3.75 -11.33 -6.11
CA HIS A 36 5.11 -11.81 -5.95
C HIS A 36 5.18 -12.91 -4.87
N LEU A 37 4.50 -12.72 -3.73
CA LEU A 37 4.38 -13.71 -2.66
C LEU A 37 3.70 -15.00 -3.15
N ALA A 38 2.64 -14.89 -3.95
CA ALA A 38 1.90 -16.04 -4.48
C ALA A 38 2.73 -16.88 -5.47
N LYS A 39 3.61 -16.24 -6.24
CA LYS A 39 4.48 -16.90 -7.22
C LYS A 39 5.65 -17.67 -6.60
N ARG A 40 6.10 -17.30 -5.40
CA ARG A 40 7.20 -18.01 -4.72
C ARG A 40 6.70 -19.35 -4.18
N GLU A 41 7.44 -20.43 -4.40
CA GLU A 41 7.10 -21.76 -3.86
C GLU A 41 7.41 -21.86 -2.37
N ARG A 42 8.55 -21.29 -1.95
CA ARG A 42 8.97 -21.16 -0.56
C ARG A 42 9.18 -19.70 -0.22
N VAL A 43 8.82 -19.33 1.00
CA VAL A 43 9.02 -17.99 1.55
C VAL A 43 9.66 -18.14 2.91
N LYS A 44 10.38 -17.12 3.39
CA LYS A 44 10.93 -17.15 4.74
C LYS A 44 9.87 -17.56 5.77
N PHE A 45 10.25 -18.49 6.64
CA PHE A 45 9.39 -19.14 7.65
C PHE A 45 8.33 -20.12 7.12
N ASP A 46 8.32 -20.42 5.81
CA ASP A 46 7.39 -21.35 5.12
C ASP A 46 5.89 -21.06 5.33
N LYS A 47 5.57 -19.86 5.83
CA LYS A 47 4.23 -19.43 6.22
C LYS A 47 3.74 -18.30 5.32
N LYS A 48 3.43 -18.61 4.06
CA LYS A 48 2.89 -17.66 3.06
C LYS A 48 1.70 -16.84 3.59
N TRP A 49 0.81 -17.48 4.34
CA TRP A 49 -0.36 -16.82 4.91
C TRP A 49 -0.02 -15.71 5.91
N ILE A 50 1.08 -15.83 6.65
CA ILE A 50 1.53 -14.76 7.58
C ILE A 50 1.99 -13.55 6.79
N TRP A 51 2.76 -13.74 5.72
CA TRP A 51 3.21 -12.64 4.87
C TRP A 51 2.04 -11.93 4.18
N ALA A 52 1.03 -12.67 3.72
CA ALA A 52 -0.18 -12.07 3.16
C ALA A 52 -0.91 -11.20 4.20
N LEU A 53 -1.02 -11.70 5.45
CA LEU A 53 -1.64 -10.96 6.54
C LEU A 53 -0.86 -9.69 6.90
N ILE A 54 0.47 -9.74 6.92
CA ILE A 54 1.34 -8.58 7.14
C ILE A 54 1.13 -7.53 6.05
N ILE A 55 1.12 -7.95 4.78
CA ILE A 55 0.90 -7.06 3.63
C ILE A 55 -0.47 -6.38 3.71
N LEU A 56 -1.52 -7.13 4.11
CA LEU A 56 -2.89 -6.61 4.23
C LEU A 56 -3.08 -5.68 5.45
N LEU A 57 -2.52 -6.02 6.61
CA LEU A 57 -2.74 -5.24 7.85
C LEU A 57 -1.90 -3.96 7.90
N LEU A 58 -0.69 -3.99 7.35
CA LEU A 58 0.27 -2.89 7.52
C LEU A 58 0.30 -1.90 6.35
N ASN A 59 -0.63 -1.99 5.39
CA ASN A 59 -0.79 -1.07 4.25
C ASN A 59 0.51 -0.85 3.46
N ILE A 60 1.21 0.27 3.67
CA ILE A 60 2.50 0.58 3.02
C ILE A 60 3.65 -0.16 3.70
N LEU A 61 3.62 -0.29 5.03
CA LEU A 61 4.69 -0.95 5.78
C LEU A 61 4.74 -2.46 5.48
N GLY A 62 3.59 -3.07 5.17
CA GLY A 62 3.51 -4.51 4.89
C GLY A 62 4.34 -4.95 3.68
N PRO A 63 4.11 -4.37 2.48
CA PRO A 63 4.94 -4.56 1.30
C PRO A 63 6.42 -4.23 1.53
N ILE A 64 6.72 -3.14 2.26
CA ILE A 64 8.11 -2.75 2.55
C ILE A 64 8.82 -3.82 3.38
N ILE A 65 8.20 -4.27 4.48
CA ILE A 65 8.72 -5.36 5.31
C ILE A 65 8.85 -6.62 4.46
N TYR A 66 7.83 -6.97 3.68
CA TYR A 66 7.92 -8.11 2.78
C TYR A 66 9.13 -8.04 1.84
N PHE A 67 9.37 -6.92 1.15
CA PHE A 67 10.50 -6.79 0.24
C PHE A 67 11.85 -6.88 0.96
N ILE A 68 12.04 -6.17 2.07
CA ILE A 68 13.29 -6.20 2.85
C ILE A 68 13.62 -7.63 3.29
N PHE A 69 12.64 -8.37 3.82
CA PHE A 69 12.88 -9.72 4.32
C PHE A 69 12.90 -10.77 3.21
N SER A 70 12.23 -10.53 2.08
CA SER A 70 12.18 -11.42 0.91
C SER A 70 13.47 -11.45 0.09
N GLU A 71 14.38 -10.49 0.28
CA GLU A 71 15.57 -10.30 -0.56
C GLU A 71 16.80 -11.10 -0.09
N GLU A 72 16.76 -11.70 1.10
CA GLU A 72 17.86 -12.55 1.59
C GLU A 72 17.77 -14.03 1.14
N ASP A 73 16.92 -14.34 0.16
CA ASP A 73 16.93 -15.62 -0.58
C ASP A 73 17.51 -15.41 -1.99
#